data_AF-A0A3D5WQ16-F1
#
_entry.id   AF-A0A3D5WQ16-F1
#
_cell.length_a   1.000
_cell.length_b   1.000
_cell.length_c   1.000
_cell.angle_alpha   90.00
_cell.angle_beta   90.00
_cell.angle_gamma   90.00
#
_symmetry.space_group_name_H-M   'P 1'
#
loop_
_entity.id
_entity.type
_entity.pdbx_description
1 polymer ?
#
loop_
_entity_poly.entity_id
_entity_poly.type
_entity_poly.pdbx_seq_one_letter_code
_entity_poly.pdbx_strand_id
1 'polypeptide(L)'
;MSELKKKRAAQVQNALDTTLSGLQDDPWLGKKIIQSEKNKRGITRKVSFGAIIATILTLIAITALAATALNYLYERIIQKEGQFGSIENWNTENLVELIDWMQDTGITLDKEELDKLNNDNLNDTQKRELALEIIKSYYPSRDGILSTIDIMAKEKGPIEYWTLEDKNWLSEMYAQYYPEEIELGRNLIPEEQDITREQAESIFFSELEKKYGQKREDMDMDTLSVSFGIGHFTIDDSSENIRHWTFELQSKDHKESFGAYIRANDGEIIQITSSTIKEKDWIDEYAEDRISFNARTSAVGFYNFLHKWKPILSKLIETGEINPDEKPYVNSDIMYWYDITDVVGLPQTDDLTQDEAQELADAAIISQLRWTTEELHCFTPWVSYRIDDVNQPVYWFVYRWYGNNNASELFENGKITKKVVVQISAKTGKVVKLEADNVVTENGGRSNSVGM
;
A
#
# COMPACT_ATOMS: atom_id res chain seq x y z
N MET A 1 -2.52 -44.64 -95.10
CA MET A 1 -3.62 -45.08 -94.22
C MET A 1 -4.79 -45.48 -95.10
N SER A 2 -5.16 -46.77 -95.12
CA SER A 2 -5.94 -47.37 -96.20
C SER A 2 -7.42 -46.92 -96.21
N GLU A 3 -7.98 -46.82 -97.42
CA GLU A 3 -9.40 -46.54 -97.74
C GLU A 3 -10.40 -47.35 -96.88
N LEU A 4 -9.99 -48.51 -96.38
CA LEU A 4 -10.76 -49.34 -95.44
C LEU A 4 -11.09 -48.63 -94.12
N LYS A 5 -10.22 -47.76 -93.58
CA LYS A 5 -10.49 -47.01 -92.35
C LYS A 5 -11.55 -45.93 -92.56
N LYS A 6 -11.53 -45.24 -93.70
CA LYS A 6 -12.54 -44.22 -94.04
C LYS A 6 -13.93 -44.85 -94.22
N LYS A 7 -14.00 -46.00 -94.90
CA LYS A 7 -15.25 -46.72 -95.11
C LYS A 7 -15.86 -47.23 -93.80
N ARG A 8 -15.03 -47.69 -92.85
CA ARG A 8 -15.50 -48.12 -91.51
C ARG A 8 -15.96 -46.94 -90.65
N ALA A 9 -15.27 -45.80 -90.68
CA ALA A 9 -15.69 -44.61 -89.95
C ALA A 9 -17.06 -44.10 -90.43
N ALA A 10 -17.30 -44.08 -91.74
CA ALA A 10 -18.59 -43.70 -92.32
C ALA A 10 -19.71 -44.67 -91.94
N GLN A 11 -19.43 -45.98 -91.87
CA GLN A 11 -20.42 -46.97 -91.42
C GLN A 11 -20.79 -46.83 -89.95
N VAL A 12 -19.82 -46.52 -89.07
CA VAL A 12 -20.07 -46.30 -87.64
C VAL A 12 -20.86 -45.01 -87.42
N GLN A 13 -20.50 -43.94 -88.13
CA GLN A 13 -21.21 -42.67 -88.02
C GLN A 13 -22.66 -42.78 -88.48
N ASN A 14 -22.90 -43.47 -89.60
CA ASN A 14 -24.25 -43.68 -90.11
C ASN A 14 -25.09 -44.59 -89.19
N ALA A 15 -24.46 -45.58 -88.53
CA ALA A 15 -25.13 -46.39 -87.52
C ALA A 15 -25.51 -45.57 -86.27
N LEU A 16 -24.62 -44.70 -85.80
CA LEU A 16 -24.88 -43.81 -84.66
C LEU A 16 -25.99 -42.81 -84.98
N ASP A 17 -25.91 -42.14 -86.12
CA ASP A 17 -26.91 -41.16 -86.56
C ASP A 17 -28.29 -41.82 -86.74
N THR A 18 -28.35 -43.05 -87.25
CA THR A 18 -29.62 -43.79 -87.38
C THR A 18 -30.19 -44.18 -86.01
N THR A 19 -29.36 -44.66 -85.08
CA THR A 19 -29.81 -45.10 -83.74
C THR A 19 -30.15 -43.96 -82.78
N LEU A 20 -29.60 -42.77 -82.97
CA LEU A 20 -29.76 -41.62 -82.07
C LEU A 20 -30.62 -40.49 -82.64
N SER A 21 -31.12 -40.62 -83.88
CA SER A 21 -32.01 -39.66 -84.55
C SER A 21 -33.32 -39.35 -83.79
N GLY A 22 -33.68 -40.17 -82.79
CA GLY A 22 -34.87 -39.99 -81.96
C GLY A 22 -34.66 -39.22 -80.64
N LEU A 23 -33.44 -38.86 -80.27
CA LEU A 23 -33.18 -38.03 -79.07
C LEU A 23 -33.33 -36.54 -79.44
N GLN A 24 -34.50 -35.96 -79.17
CA GLN A 24 -34.66 -34.52 -79.20
C GLN A 24 -33.99 -33.90 -77.96
N ASP A 25 -33.05 -32.98 -78.20
CA ASP A 25 -32.48 -32.10 -77.18
C ASP A 25 -33.60 -31.30 -76.49
N ASP A 26 -33.70 -31.38 -75.16
CA ASP A 26 -34.58 -30.52 -74.38
C ASP A 26 -33.88 -29.15 -74.15
N PRO A 27 -34.31 -28.06 -74.82
CA PRO A 27 -33.69 -26.75 -74.71
C PRO A 27 -33.88 -26.12 -73.31
N TRP A 28 -34.78 -26.66 -72.49
CA TRP A 28 -35.04 -26.17 -71.14
C TRP A 28 -34.06 -26.68 -70.09
N LEU A 29 -33.36 -27.79 -70.35
CA LEU A 29 -32.36 -28.33 -69.43
C LEU A 29 -31.15 -27.39 -69.29
N GLY A 30 -30.67 -26.83 -70.40
CA GLY A 30 -29.56 -25.87 -70.42
C GLY A 30 -29.90 -24.56 -69.70
N LYS A 31 -31.14 -24.06 -69.83
CA LYS A 31 -31.59 -22.86 -69.11
C LYS A 31 -31.71 -23.09 -67.60
N LYS A 32 -32.17 -24.28 -67.19
CA LYS A 32 -32.34 -24.65 -65.78
C LYS A 32 -30.99 -24.85 -65.06
N ILE A 33 -29.96 -25.31 -65.78
CA ILE A 33 -28.59 -25.42 -65.26
C ILE A 33 -27.97 -24.01 -65.11
N ILE A 34 -28.12 -23.13 -66.10
CA ILE A 34 -27.58 -21.75 -66.05
C ILE A 34 -28.27 -20.91 -64.95
N GLN A 35 -29.58 -21.08 -64.73
CA GLN A 35 -30.29 -20.40 -63.64
C GLN A 35 -29.94 -20.97 -62.25
N SER A 36 -29.68 -22.28 -62.14
CA SER A 36 -29.30 -22.89 -60.85
C SER A 36 -27.87 -22.55 -60.41
N GLU A 37 -26.96 -22.21 -61.34
CA GLU A 37 -25.65 -21.65 -61.01
C GLU A 37 -25.70 -20.15 -60.66
N LYS A 38 -26.52 -19.34 -61.34
CA LYS A 38 -26.62 -17.90 -61.05
C LYS A 38 -27.19 -17.58 -59.66
N ASN A 39 -28.08 -18.42 -59.14
CA ASN A 39 -28.68 -18.25 -57.80
C ASN A 39 -27.86 -18.83 -56.64
N LYS A 40 -26.73 -19.52 -56.89
CA LYS A 40 -25.87 -20.11 -55.84
C LYS A 40 -24.60 -19.32 -55.50
N ARG A 41 -24.31 -18.23 -56.21
CA ARG A 41 -23.31 -17.24 -55.74
C ARG A 41 -24.01 -16.16 -54.93
N GLY A 42 -24.24 -16.45 -53.65
CA GLY A 42 -24.38 -15.39 -52.66
C GLY A 42 -23.18 -14.47 -52.80
N ILE A 43 -23.40 -13.19 -53.05
CA ILE A 43 -22.34 -12.19 -53.14
C ILE A 43 -21.78 -12.03 -51.73
N THR A 44 -20.78 -12.83 -51.35
CA THR A 44 -19.86 -12.44 -50.29
C THR A 44 -18.97 -11.34 -50.87
N ARG A 45 -19.38 -10.08 -50.68
CA ARG A 45 -18.52 -8.94 -51.01
C ARG A 45 -17.24 -9.10 -50.19
N LYS A 46 -16.16 -9.56 -50.82
CA LYS A 46 -14.83 -9.54 -50.22
C LYS A 46 -14.49 -8.08 -49.99
N VAL A 47 -14.52 -7.64 -48.73
CA VAL A 47 -14.08 -6.30 -48.37
C VAL A 47 -12.64 -6.17 -48.86
N SER A 48 -12.37 -5.18 -49.71
CA SER A 48 -11.02 -4.93 -50.22
C SER A 48 -10.08 -4.71 -49.04
N PHE A 49 -8.91 -5.33 -49.04
CA PHE A 49 -7.89 -5.10 -48.02
C PHE A 49 -7.56 -3.61 -47.87
N GLY A 50 -7.63 -2.84 -48.96
CA GLY A 50 -7.50 -1.38 -48.94
C GLY A 50 -8.65 -0.67 -48.22
N ALA A 51 -9.87 -1.21 -48.25
CA ALA A 51 -10.99 -0.66 -47.47
C ALA A 51 -10.83 -0.94 -45.97
N ILE A 52 -10.30 -2.12 -45.60
CA ILE A 52 -9.98 -2.44 -44.20
C ILE A 52 -8.88 -1.51 -43.68
N ILE A 53 -7.79 -1.33 -44.44
CA ILE A 53 -6.72 -0.39 -44.08
C ILE A 53 -7.25 1.04 -44.00
N ALA A 54 -8.07 1.49 -44.96
CA ALA A 54 -8.65 2.83 -44.93
C ALA A 54 -9.53 3.03 -43.68
N THR A 55 -10.36 2.04 -43.31
CA THR A 55 -11.15 2.11 -42.07
C THR A 55 -10.27 2.12 -40.82
N ILE A 56 -9.22 1.31 -40.76
CA ILE A 56 -8.27 1.32 -39.64
C ILE A 56 -7.57 2.68 -39.54
N LEU A 57 -7.10 3.24 -40.65
CA LEU A 57 -6.46 4.56 -40.68
C LEU A 57 -7.43 5.67 -40.29
N THR A 58 -8.69 5.62 -40.74
CA THR A 58 -9.73 6.57 -40.32
C THR A 58 -10.02 6.45 -38.82
N LEU A 59 -10.10 5.23 -38.27
CA LEU A 59 -10.27 5.02 -36.84
C LEU A 59 -9.08 5.57 -36.04
N ILE A 60 -7.85 5.27 -36.46
CA ILE A 60 -6.62 5.81 -35.83
C ILE A 60 -6.61 7.34 -35.90
N ALA A 61 -6.98 7.93 -37.04
CA ALA A 61 -7.03 9.38 -37.20
C ALA A 61 -8.09 10.05 -36.30
N ILE A 62 -9.27 9.44 -36.16
CA ILE A 62 -10.32 9.92 -35.25
C ILE A 62 -9.86 9.80 -33.79
N THR A 63 -9.23 8.69 -33.41
CA THR A 63 -8.68 8.49 -32.06
C THR A 63 -7.57 9.50 -31.74
N ALA A 64 -6.67 9.76 -32.69
CA ALA A 64 -5.60 10.74 -32.51
C ALA A 64 -6.16 12.16 -32.33
N LEU A 65 -7.19 12.54 -33.10
CA LEU A 65 -7.85 13.84 -32.96
C LEU A 65 -8.52 13.99 -31.58
N ALA A 66 -9.24 12.96 -31.12
CA ALA A 66 -9.85 12.95 -29.80
C ALA A 66 -8.81 13.05 -28.68
N ALA A 67 -7.70 12.31 -28.77
CA ALA A 67 -6.60 12.38 -27.82
C ALA A 67 -5.96 13.78 -27.77
N THR A 68 -5.77 14.44 -28.93
CA THR A 68 -5.24 15.81 -28.96
C THR A 68 -6.19 16.83 -28.36
N ALA A 69 -7.50 16.68 -28.56
CA ALA A 69 -8.50 17.57 -27.97
C ALA A 69 -8.54 17.41 -26.44
N LEU A 70 -8.51 16.17 -25.94
CA LEU A 70 -8.47 15.89 -24.51
C LEU A 70 -7.18 16.39 -23.86
N ASN A 71 -6.02 16.18 -24.49
CA ASN A 71 -4.76 16.72 -23.97
C ASN A 71 -4.78 18.25 -23.89
N TYR A 72 -5.39 18.92 -24.87
CA TYR A 72 -5.59 20.37 -24.81
C TYR A 72 -6.48 20.78 -23.62
N LEU A 73 -7.59 20.08 -23.37
CA LEU A 73 -8.42 20.31 -22.18
C LEU A 73 -7.62 20.12 -20.89
N TYR A 74 -6.90 19.01 -20.76
CA TYR A 74 -6.09 18.71 -19.57
C TYR A 74 -5.02 19.77 -19.33
N GLU A 75 -4.29 20.19 -20.37
CA GLU A 75 -3.28 21.25 -20.26
C GLU A 75 -3.90 22.57 -19.77
N ARG A 76 -5.06 22.96 -20.31
CA ARG A 76 -5.76 24.19 -19.90
C ARG A 76 -6.21 24.14 -18.45
N ILE A 77 -6.68 22.98 -17.99
CA ILE A 77 -7.03 22.77 -16.58
C ILE A 77 -5.79 22.89 -15.71
N ILE A 78 -4.70 22.17 -16.03
CA ILE A 78 -3.45 22.23 -15.26
C ILE A 78 -2.92 23.66 -15.18
N GLN A 79 -2.86 24.37 -16.32
CA GLN A 79 -2.45 25.77 -16.37
C GLN A 79 -3.28 26.64 -15.44
N LYS A 80 -4.60 26.42 -15.42
CA LYS A 80 -5.52 27.24 -14.62
C LYS A 80 -5.49 26.86 -13.14
N GLU A 81 -5.35 25.58 -12.80
CA GLU A 81 -5.10 25.19 -11.43
C GLU A 81 -3.78 25.87 -10.96
N GLY A 82 -2.76 25.97 -11.84
CA GLY A 82 -1.48 26.68 -11.61
C GLY A 82 -1.64 28.12 -11.12
N GLN A 83 -2.73 28.77 -11.51
CA GLN A 83 -3.00 30.17 -11.21
C GLN A 83 -3.93 30.36 -10.03
N PHE A 84 -4.86 29.42 -9.80
CA PHE A 84 -5.98 29.60 -8.87
C PHE A 84 -6.10 28.49 -7.82
N GLY A 85 -5.18 27.52 -7.81
CA GLY A 85 -5.24 26.31 -6.99
C GLY A 85 -6.32 25.34 -7.47
N SER A 86 -6.76 24.47 -6.57
CA SER A 86 -7.75 23.43 -6.85
C SER A 86 -9.01 23.96 -7.53
N ILE A 87 -9.60 23.17 -8.44
CA ILE A 87 -10.82 23.53 -9.19
C ILE A 87 -11.96 23.99 -8.28
N GLU A 88 -12.06 23.44 -7.08
CA GLU A 88 -13.08 23.84 -6.10
C GLU A 88 -12.96 25.30 -5.64
N ASN A 89 -11.78 25.90 -5.71
CA ASN A 89 -11.56 27.29 -5.31
C ASN A 89 -11.75 28.28 -6.46
N TRP A 90 -12.03 27.79 -7.67
CA TRP A 90 -12.22 28.64 -8.83
C TRP A 90 -13.48 29.51 -8.67
N ASN A 91 -13.40 30.72 -9.22
CA ASN A 91 -14.55 31.62 -9.32
C ASN A 91 -15.54 31.16 -10.41
N THR A 92 -16.70 31.79 -10.47
CA THR A 92 -17.77 31.45 -11.43
C THR A 92 -17.28 31.50 -12.88
N GLU A 93 -16.56 32.55 -13.26
CA GLU A 93 -16.02 32.73 -14.62
C GLU A 93 -15.12 31.57 -15.01
N ASN A 94 -14.22 31.16 -14.11
CA ASN A 94 -13.28 30.08 -14.36
C ASN A 94 -13.95 28.72 -14.52
N LEU A 95 -15.03 28.46 -13.79
CA LEU A 95 -15.79 27.22 -13.86
C LEU A 95 -16.67 27.16 -15.12
N VAL A 96 -17.25 28.29 -15.53
CA VAL A 96 -17.96 28.39 -16.81
C VAL A 96 -16.99 28.17 -17.97
N GLU A 97 -15.78 28.75 -17.92
CA GLU A 97 -14.77 28.52 -18.95
C GLU A 97 -14.35 27.04 -19.06
N LEU A 98 -14.30 26.31 -17.93
CA LEU A 98 -14.05 24.86 -17.96
C LEU A 98 -15.19 24.10 -18.68
N ILE A 99 -16.44 24.48 -18.43
CA ILE A 99 -17.59 23.91 -19.14
C ILE A 99 -17.48 24.18 -20.64
N ASP A 100 -17.09 25.40 -21.04
CA ASP A 100 -16.86 25.75 -22.44
C ASP A 100 -15.77 24.86 -23.07
N TRP A 101 -14.62 24.68 -22.39
CA TRP A 101 -13.56 23.78 -22.87
C TRP A 101 -14.03 22.33 -22.98
N MET A 102 -14.89 21.87 -22.06
CA MET A 102 -15.49 20.54 -22.14
C MET A 102 -16.36 20.43 -23.41
N GLN A 103 -17.22 21.41 -23.69
CA GLN A 103 -18.05 21.41 -24.89
C GLN A 103 -17.21 21.48 -26.18
N ASP A 104 -16.15 22.30 -26.19
CA ASP A 104 -15.23 22.47 -27.32
C ASP A 104 -14.46 21.18 -27.65
N THR A 105 -14.21 20.34 -26.66
CA THR A 105 -13.60 19.01 -26.85
C THR A 105 -14.59 17.91 -27.23
N GLY A 106 -15.87 18.26 -27.41
CA GLY A 106 -16.92 17.34 -27.83
C GLY A 106 -17.60 16.59 -26.67
N ILE A 107 -17.36 16.98 -25.41
CA ILE A 107 -18.07 16.41 -24.27
C ILE A 107 -19.53 16.87 -24.31
N THR A 108 -20.44 15.89 -24.25
CA THR A 108 -21.89 16.15 -24.23
C THR A 108 -22.35 16.30 -22.78
N LEU A 109 -22.81 17.50 -22.43
CA LEU A 109 -23.33 17.87 -21.11
C LEU A 109 -24.86 18.01 -21.14
N ASP A 110 -25.49 18.01 -19.96
CA ASP A 110 -26.94 18.16 -19.84
C ASP A 110 -27.38 19.55 -20.32
N LYS A 111 -28.21 19.58 -21.35
CA LYS A 111 -28.66 20.82 -21.98
C LYS A 111 -29.56 21.65 -21.06
N GLU A 112 -30.38 21.02 -20.22
CA GLU A 112 -31.25 21.74 -19.30
C GLU A 112 -30.43 22.47 -18.24
N GLU A 113 -29.37 21.83 -17.72
CA GLU A 113 -28.46 22.45 -16.77
C GLU A 113 -27.62 23.58 -17.39
N LEU A 114 -27.17 23.41 -18.64
CA LEU A 114 -26.50 24.48 -19.39
C LEU A 114 -27.43 25.68 -19.66
N ASP A 115 -28.70 25.43 -19.99
CA ASP A 115 -29.69 26.49 -20.21
C ASP A 115 -29.98 27.23 -18.89
N LYS A 116 -30.00 26.53 -17.74
CA LYS A 116 -30.10 27.14 -16.40
C LYS A 116 -28.88 27.99 -16.06
N LEU A 117 -27.67 27.51 -16.36
CA LEU A 117 -26.42 28.23 -16.09
C LEU A 117 -26.36 29.58 -16.83
N ASN A 118 -26.88 29.61 -18.06
CA ASN A 118 -26.96 30.80 -18.90
C ASN A 118 -28.12 31.76 -18.52
N ASN A 119 -28.91 31.45 -17.49
CA ASN A 119 -30.03 32.29 -17.06
C ASN A 119 -29.56 33.50 -16.23
N ASP A 120 -29.99 34.70 -16.61
CA ASP A 120 -29.65 35.96 -15.93
C ASP A 120 -30.22 36.09 -14.50
N ASN A 121 -31.12 35.18 -14.08
CA ASN A 121 -31.76 35.24 -12.78
C ASN A 121 -30.94 34.61 -11.63
N LEU A 122 -29.86 33.90 -11.92
CA LEU A 122 -29.00 33.31 -10.89
C LEU A 122 -27.98 34.34 -10.39
N ASN A 123 -27.81 34.43 -9.07
CA ASN A 123 -26.70 35.19 -8.50
C ASN A 123 -25.37 34.45 -8.68
N ASP A 124 -24.25 35.14 -8.46
CA ASP A 124 -22.91 34.59 -8.71
C ASP A 124 -22.64 33.29 -7.94
N THR A 125 -23.01 33.22 -6.66
CA THR A 125 -22.86 32.02 -5.83
C THR A 125 -23.65 30.83 -6.38
N GLN A 126 -24.90 31.06 -6.78
CA GLN A 126 -25.76 30.02 -7.36
C GLN A 126 -25.21 29.54 -8.72
N LYS A 127 -24.72 30.45 -9.56
CA LYS A 127 -24.07 30.09 -10.83
C LYS A 127 -22.82 29.25 -10.59
N ARG A 128 -22.01 29.63 -9.60
CA ARG A 128 -20.80 28.89 -9.22
C ARG A 128 -21.10 27.47 -8.76
N GLU A 129 -22.08 27.32 -7.87
CA GLU A 129 -22.52 26.01 -7.35
C GLU A 129 -23.04 25.12 -8.48
N LEU A 130 -23.89 25.68 -9.37
CA LEU A 130 -24.41 24.96 -10.52
C LEU A 130 -23.30 24.55 -11.50
N ALA A 131 -22.34 25.42 -11.78
CA ALA A 131 -21.21 25.09 -12.66
C ALA A 131 -20.39 23.92 -12.10
N LEU A 132 -20.08 23.93 -10.80
CA LEU A 132 -19.40 22.81 -10.13
C LEU A 132 -20.23 21.52 -10.18
N GLU A 133 -21.54 21.60 -9.98
CA GLU A 133 -22.44 20.45 -10.08
C GLU A 133 -22.41 19.83 -11.49
N ILE A 134 -22.48 20.66 -12.54
CA ILE A 134 -22.37 20.20 -13.93
C ILE A 134 -21.04 19.47 -14.16
N ILE A 135 -19.92 20.06 -13.72
CA ILE A 135 -18.59 19.46 -13.88
C ILE A 135 -18.48 18.13 -13.11
N LYS A 136 -18.88 18.09 -11.84
CA LYS A 136 -18.82 16.89 -10.98
C LYS A 136 -19.80 15.79 -11.42
N SER A 137 -20.93 16.16 -12.05
CA SER A 137 -21.85 15.17 -12.63
C SER A 137 -21.20 14.38 -13.77
N TYR A 138 -20.26 15.01 -14.49
CA TYR A 138 -19.52 14.36 -15.56
C TYR A 138 -18.26 13.67 -15.03
N TYR A 139 -17.46 14.32 -14.18
CA TYR A 139 -16.22 13.78 -13.65
C TYR A 139 -16.40 13.30 -12.20
N PRO A 140 -16.36 11.97 -11.94
CA PRO A 140 -16.40 11.47 -10.58
C PRO A 140 -15.14 11.89 -9.82
N SER A 141 -15.29 12.40 -8.60
CA SER A 141 -14.17 12.69 -7.69
C SER A 141 -13.94 11.49 -6.76
N ARG A 142 -12.68 11.10 -6.55
CA ARG A 142 -12.33 9.97 -5.67
C ARG A 142 -12.52 10.31 -4.18
N ASP A 143 -12.12 11.51 -3.79
CA ASP A 143 -12.13 11.97 -2.38
C ASP A 143 -12.97 13.23 -2.15
N GLY A 144 -13.94 13.48 -3.03
CA GLY A 144 -14.81 14.66 -2.99
C GLY A 144 -14.19 15.94 -3.56
N ILE A 145 -12.87 16.00 -3.67
CA ILE A 145 -12.10 17.05 -4.33
C ILE A 145 -11.86 16.64 -5.79
N LEU A 146 -12.17 17.53 -6.73
CA LEU A 146 -11.92 17.32 -8.15
C LEU A 146 -10.57 17.92 -8.54
N SER A 147 -9.65 17.10 -9.04
CA SER A 147 -8.35 17.50 -9.58
C SER A 147 -8.21 17.17 -11.07
N THR A 148 -7.18 17.69 -11.75
CA THR A 148 -6.86 17.24 -13.12
C THR A 148 -6.66 15.71 -13.19
N ILE A 149 -6.06 15.09 -12.17
CA ILE A 149 -5.84 13.63 -12.15
C ILE A 149 -7.17 12.87 -12.18
N ASP A 150 -8.22 13.36 -11.51
CA ASP A 150 -9.56 12.74 -11.55
C ASP A 150 -10.25 12.93 -12.91
N ILE A 151 -10.07 14.10 -13.51
CA ILE A 151 -10.58 14.41 -14.86
C ILE A 151 -9.94 13.48 -15.90
N MET A 152 -8.62 13.29 -15.85
CA MET A 152 -7.90 12.38 -16.73
C MET A 152 -8.26 10.91 -16.46
N ALA A 153 -8.53 10.55 -15.19
CA ALA A 153 -8.85 9.18 -14.82
C ALA A 153 -10.14 8.65 -15.42
N LYS A 154 -11.07 9.53 -15.82
CA LYS A 154 -12.28 9.12 -16.54
C LYS A 154 -11.95 8.39 -17.85
N GLU A 155 -10.93 8.84 -18.57
CA GLU A 155 -10.55 8.30 -19.88
C GLU A 155 -9.37 7.32 -19.78
N LYS A 156 -8.43 7.58 -18.86
CA LYS A 156 -7.18 6.81 -18.71
C LYS A 156 -7.23 5.76 -17.60
N GLY A 157 -8.27 5.76 -16.78
CA GLY A 157 -8.35 4.95 -15.57
C GLY A 157 -7.50 5.51 -14.42
N PRO A 158 -7.31 4.76 -13.33
CA PRO A 158 -6.47 5.20 -12.20
C PRO A 158 -5.02 5.47 -12.64
N ILE A 159 -4.39 6.49 -12.04
CA ILE A 159 -3.05 6.98 -12.42
C ILE A 159 -1.97 5.91 -12.28
N GLU A 160 -2.16 4.98 -11.35
CA GLU A 160 -1.30 3.84 -11.08
C GLU A 160 -1.06 3.02 -12.35
N TYR A 161 -2.10 2.87 -13.19
CA TYR A 161 -2.10 2.06 -14.40
C TYR A 161 -1.87 2.85 -15.70
N TRP A 162 -1.59 4.15 -15.61
CA TRP A 162 -1.24 4.95 -16.79
C TRP A 162 0.07 4.50 -17.40
N THR A 163 0.25 4.76 -18.70
CA THR A 163 1.52 4.51 -19.38
C THR A 163 2.61 5.46 -18.85
N LEU A 164 3.87 5.11 -19.09
CA LEU A 164 5.00 5.97 -18.72
C LEU A 164 4.93 7.32 -19.45
N GLU A 165 4.47 7.32 -20.70
CA GLU A 165 4.29 8.53 -21.51
C GLU A 165 3.24 9.46 -20.91
N ASP A 166 2.11 8.92 -20.46
CA ASP A 166 1.05 9.71 -19.83
C ASP A 166 1.50 10.30 -18.49
N LYS A 167 2.20 9.50 -17.67
CA LYS A 167 2.79 9.94 -16.39
C LYS A 167 3.85 11.01 -16.61
N ASN A 168 4.75 10.83 -17.59
CA ASN A 168 5.78 11.80 -17.96
C ASN A 168 5.15 13.10 -18.48
N TRP A 169 4.15 13.02 -19.37
CA TRP A 169 3.46 14.20 -19.89
C TRP A 169 2.80 15.01 -18.76
N LEU A 170 2.13 14.36 -17.82
CA LEU A 170 1.55 15.06 -16.66
C LEU A 170 2.64 15.75 -15.84
N SER A 171 3.76 15.07 -15.58
CA SER A 171 4.91 15.66 -14.88
C SER A 171 5.52 16.85 -15.62
N GLU A 172 5.59 16.82 -16.96
CA GLU A 172 6.04 17.96 -17.77
C GLU A 172 5.08 19.15 -17.68
N MET A 173 3.77 18.90 -17.69
CA MET A 173 2.76 19.95 -17.52
C MET A 173 2.82 20.58 -16.13
N TYR A 174 2.98 19.78 -15.07
CA TYR A 174 3.21 20.30 -13.73
C TYR A 174 4.54 21.06 -13.63
N ALA A 175 5.62 20.57 -14.25
CA ALA A 175 6.88 21.33 -14.29
C ALA A 175 6.73 22.72 -14.93
N GLN A 176 5.88 22.83 -15.94
CA GLN A 176 5.66 24.06 -16.69
C GLN A 176 4.77 25.06 -15.96
N TYR A 177 3.71 24.59 -15.29
CA TYR A 177 2.67 25.46 -14.71
C TYR A 177 2.68 25.50 -13.17
N TYR A 178 3.40 24.57 -12.53
CA TYR A 178 3.52 24.34 -11.09
C TYR A 178 4.93 23.85 -10.69
N PRO A 179 5.99 24.62 -10.95
CA PRO A 179 7.36 24.17 -10.73
C PRO A 179 7.64 23.80 -9.27
N GLU A 180 6.93 24.37 -8.30
CA GLU A 180 7.03 24.05 -6.87
C GLU A 180 6.50 22.65 -6.50
N GLU A 181 5.52 22.11 -7.23
CA GLU A 181 4.90 20.80 -6.95
C GLU A 181 5.78 19.62 -7.39
N ILE A 182 6.83 19.85 -8.19
CA ILE A 182 7.70 18.81 -8.75
C ILE A 182 9.09 18.74 -8.11
N GLU A 183 9.36 19.53 -7.05
CA GLU A 183 10.70 19.59 -6.43
C GLU A 183 11.16 18.25 -5.84
N LEU A 184 10.22 17.40 -5.41
CA LEU A 184 10.51 16.12 -4.74
C LEU A 184 10.58 14.92 -5.69
N GLY A 185 10.17 15.09 -6.95
CA GLY A 185 10.25 14.04 -7.94
C GLY A 185 9.36 14.27 -9.16
N ARG A 186 9.67 13.56 -10.24
CA ARG A 186 8.88 13.57 -11.48
C ARG A 186 8.98 12.26 -12.23
N ASN A 187 7.92 11.91 -12.94
CA ASN A 187 7.95 10.78 -13.87
C ASN A 187 8.79 11.12 -15.09
N LEU A 188 9.48 10.11 -15.63
CA LEU A 188 10.38 10.20 -16.76
C LEU A 188 10.15 9.04 -17.71
N ILE A 189 10.79 9.09 -18.88
CA ILE A 189 10.96 7.94 -19.77
C ILE A 189 12.38 7.38 -19.57
N PRO A 190 12.55 6.05 -19.45
CA PRO A 190 13.86 5.41 -19.41
C PRO A 190 14.69 5.73 -20.66
N GLU A 191 15.98 5.98 -20.47
CA GLU A 191 16.95 6.23 -21.53
C GLU A 191 17.81 4.97 -21.79
N GLU A 192 18.64 4.97 -22.85
CA GLU A 192 19.42 3.78 -23.25
C GLU A 192 20.37 3.25 -22.17
N GLN A 193 20.84 4.11 -21.27
CA GLN A 193 21.71 3.74 -20.15
C GLN A 193 20.95 3.16 -18.95
N ASP A 194 19.63 3.32 -18.90
CA ASP A 194 18.80 2.79 -17.82
C ASP A 194 18.49 1.30 -18.10
N ILE A 195 18.40 0.49 -17.05
CA ILE A 195 17.92 -0.88 -17.16
C ILE A 195 16.48 -0.89 -17.69
N THR A 196 16.14 -1.94 -18.45
CA THR A 196 14.79 -2.08 -18.99
C THR A 196 13.79 -2.44 -17.89
N ARG A 197 12.51 -2.24 -18.19
CA ARG A 197 11.41 -2.67 -17.32
C ARG A 197 11.52 -4.15 -16.95
N GLU A 198 11.84 -5.02 -17.91
CA GLU A 198 11.93 -6.47 -17.71
C GLU A 198 13.09 -6.84 -16.78
N GLN A 199 14.21 -6.12 -16.87
CA GLN A 199 15.34 -6.30 -15.96
C GLN A 199 14.96 -5.88 -14.54
N ALA A 200 14.34 -4.70 -14.38
CA ALA A 200 13.90 -4.20 -13.08
C ALA A 200 12.81 -5.09 -12.46
N GLU A 201 11.86 -5.58 -13.25
CA GLU A 201 10.81 -6.51 -12.82
C GLU A 201 11.40 -7.85 -12.37
N SER A 202 12.42 -8.36 -13.08
CA SER A 202 13.14 -9.57 -12.67
C SER A 202 13.86 -9.39 -11.33
N ILE A 203 14.45 -8.22 -11.10
CA ILE A 203 15.11 -7.88 -9.83
C ILE A 203 14.07 -7.81 -8.70
N PHE A 204 12.95 -7.13 -8.95
CA PHE A 204 11.85 -7.00 -7.98
C PHE A 204 11.36 -8.36 -7.49
N PHE A 205 10.97 -9.26 -8.40
CA PHE A 205 10.46 -10.57 -8.00
C PHE A 205 11.51 -11.48 -7.36
N SER A 206 12.78 -11.38 -7.80
CA SER A 206 13.87 -12.12 -7.17
C SER A 206 14.07 -11.69 -5.71
N GLU A 207 13.94 -10.40 -5.41
CA GLU A 207 14.12 -9.90 -4.04
C GLU A 207 12.88 -10.17 -3.19
N LEU A 208 11.66 -10.11 -3.75
CA LEU A 208 10.46 -10.54 -3.03
C LEU A 208 10.55 -12.00 -2.56
N GLU A 209 11.01 -12.91 -3.42
CA GLU A 209 11.18 -14.31 -3.06
C GLU A 209 12.30 -14.47 -2.02
N LYS A 210 13.43 -13.78 -2.21
CA LYS A 210 14.57 -13.85 -1.29
C LYS A 210 14.24 -13.31 0.11
N LYS A 211 13.56 -12.17 0.18
CA LYS A 211 13.34 -11.42 1.42
C LYS A 211 12.09 -11.86 2.16
N TYR A 212 11.00 -12.13 1.43
CA TYR A 212 9.69 -12.44 2.01
C TYR A 212 9.22 -13.86 1.71
N GLY A 213 9.96 -14.64 0.92
CA GLY A 213 9.52 -15.96 0.47
C GLY A 213 8.35 -15.92 -0.50
N GLN A 214 8.01 -14.73 -1.02
CA GLN A 214 6.84 -14.49 -1.86
C GLN A 214 7.20 -14.68 -3.31
N LYS A 215 6.54 -15.62 -3.99
CA LYS A 215 6.80 -15.87 -5.40
C LYS A 215 5.88 -15.04 -6.25
N ARG A 216 6.32 -14.77 -7.49
CA ARG A 216 5.49 -14.11 -8.51
C ARG A 216 4.14 -14.79 -8.72
N GLU A 217 4.08 -16.11 -8.60
CA GLU A 217 2.84 -16.88 -8.75
C GLU A 217 1.81 -16.65 -7.63
N ASP A 218 2.21 -16.08 -6.50
CA ASP A 218 1.35 -15.75 -5.36
C ASP A 218 0.74 -14.34 -5.48
N MET A 219 1.18 -13.56 -6.47
CA MET A 219 0.80 -12.17 -6.64
C MET A 219 -0.36 -11.97 -7.61
N ASP A 220 -1.14 -10.92 -7.39
CA ASP A 220 -2.19 -10.48 -8.31
C ASP A 220 -1.60 -9.51 -9.34
N MET A 221 -1.18 -10.06 -10.47
CA MET A 221 -0.53 -9.29 -11.55
C MET A 221 -1.43 -8.21 -12.16
N ASP A 222 -2.76 -8.28 -11.97
CA ASP A 222 -3.68 -7.23 -12.45
C ASP A 222 -3.54 -5.94 -11.62
N THR A 223 -2.94 -6.02 -10.44
CA THR A 223 -2.64 -4.88 -9.56
C THR A 223 -1.23 -4.32 -9.76
N LEU A 224 -0.45 -4.86 -10.70
CA LEU A 224 0.93 -4.40 -10.93
C LEU A 224 0.94 -2.96 -11.47
N SER A 225 1.35 -2.03 -10.61
CA SER A 225 1.67 -0.65 -10.98
C SER A 225 3.17 -0.53 -11.24
N VAL A 226 3.52 0.13 -12.34
CA VAL A 226 4.91 0.41 -12.71
C VAL A 226 5.05 1.87 -13.07
N SER A 227 6.05 2.52 -12.49
CA SER A 227 6.43 3.91 -12.80
C SER A 227 7.94 4.00 -13.00
N PHE A 228 8.36 5.03 -13.73
CA PHE A 228 9.76 5.39 -13.87
C PHE A 228 9.90 6.89 -13.65
N GLY A 229 10.90 7.30 -12.88
CA GLY A 229 11.05 8.70 -12.53
C GLY A 229 12.36 9.00 -11.83
N ILE A 230 12.47 10.24 -11.37
CA ILE A 230 13.52 10.69 -10.46
C ILE A 230 12.87 11.05 -9.14
N GLY A 231 13.45 10.61 -8.04
CA GLY A 231 12.97 10.89 -6.69
C GLY A 231 14.12 11.18 -5.75
N HIS A 232 13.81 11.86 -4.66
CA HIS A 232 14.78 12.20 -3.62
C HIS A 232 14.86 11.08 -2.59
N PHE A 233 16.04 10.47 -2.42
CA PHE A 233 16.27 9.39 -1.46
C PHE A 233 17.42 9.76 -0.52
N THR A 234 17.28 9.38 0.75
CA THR A 234 18.38 9.44 1.72
C THR A 234 18.98 8.05 1.88
N ILE A 235 20.23 7.89 1.50
CA ILE A 235 21.01 6.64 1.58
C ILE A 235 22.30 6.98 2.34
N ASP A 236 22.58 6.27 3.44
CA ASP A 236 23.79 6.46 4.25
C ASP A 236 24.09 7.93 4.61
N ASP A 237 23.08 8.64 5.12
CA ASP A 237 23.13 10.08 5.48
C ASP A 237 23.42 11.05 4.31
N SER A 238 23.41 10.54 3.07
CA SER A 238 23.50 11.34 1.86
C SER A 238 22.15 11.38 1.16
N SER A 239 21.69 12.58 0.81
CA SER A 239 20.46 12.76 0.06
C SER A 239 20.78 12.98 -1.41
N GLU A 240 20.27 12.10 -2.27
CA GLU A 240 20.54 12.09 -3.70
C GLU A 240 19.24 11.99 -4.50
N ASN A 241 19.23 12.62 -5.68
CA ASN A 241 18.16 12.47 -6.65
C ASN A 241 18.49 11.29 -7.57
N ILE A 242 17.68 10.24 -7.49
CA ILE A 242 17.97 8.96 -8.14
C ILE A 242 16.91 8.65 -9.18
N ARG A 243 17.35 8.35 -10.41
CA ARG A 243 16.50 7.75 -11.44
C ARG A 243 16.21 6.31 -11.06
N HIS A 244 14.95 5.93 -11.02
CA HIS A 244 14.54 4.63 -10.52
C HIS A 244 13.25 4.12 -11.16
N TRP A 245 13.10 2.79 -11.13
CA TRP A 245 11.86 2.09 -11.34
C TRP A 245 11.12 1.94 -10.03
N THR A 246 9.81 2.17 -10.05
CA THR A 246 8.90 1.91 -8.93
C THR A 246 7.93 0.81 -9.30
N PHE A 247 7.80 -0.18 -8.43
CA PHE A 247 6.84 -1.27 -8.55
C PHE A 247 5.93 -1.28 -7.33
N GLU A 248 4.64 -1.47 -7.54
CA GLU A 248 3.67 -1.78 -6.49
C GLU A 248 2.76 -2.92 -6.94
N LEU A 249 2.45 -3.84 -6.04
CA LEU A 249 1.72 -5.07 -6.34
C LEU A 249 1.03 -5.63 -5.10
N GLN A 250 -0.14 -6.24 -5.27
CA GLN A 250 -0.84 -6.92 -4.18
C GLN A 250 -0.68 -8.45 -4.26
N SER A 251 -0.76 -9.11 -3.10
CA SER A 251 -0.95 -10.56 -3.02
C SER A 251 -2.33 -10.95 -3.60
N LYS A 252 -2.47 -12.20 -4.08
CA LYS A 252 -3.77 -12.70 -4.60
C LYS A 252 -4.92 -12.68 -3.60
N ASP A 253 -4.62 -12.70 -2.31
CA ASP A 253 -5.63 -12.60 -1.26
C ASP A 253 -5.87 -11.16 -0.78
N HIS A 254 -5.20 -10.19 -1.42
CA HIS A 254 -5.29 -8.75 -1.15
C HIS A 254 -5.02 -8.36 0.31
N LYS A 255 -4.30 -9.18 1.06
CA LYS A 255 -3.91 -8.87 2.45
C LYS A 255 -2.58 -8.14 2.55
N GLU A 256 -1.71 -8.31 1.55
CA GLU A 256 -0.38 -7.74 1.55
C GLU A 256 -0.16 -6.96 0.25
N SER A 257 0.46 -5.79 0.39
CA SER A 257 0.98 -5.00 -0.71
C SER A 257 2.50 -4.96 -0.61
N PHE A 258 3.16 -5.08 -1.76
CA PHE A 258 4.59 -5.02 -1.90
C PHE A 258 4.99 -3.85 -2.77
N GLY A 259 6.08 -3.18 -2.40
CA GLY A 259 6.64 -2.06 -3.15
C GLY A 259 8.14 -2.22 -3.33
N ALA A 260 8.69 -1.67 -4.42
CA ALA A 260 10.13 -1.56 -4.58
C ALA A 260 10.53 -0.31 -5.37
N TYR A 261 11.68 0.24 -4.99
CA TYR A 261 12.41 1.28 -5.70
C TYR A 261 13.75 0.69 -6.16
N ILE A 262 13.97 0.64 -7.47
CA ILE A 262 15.14 0.00 -8.08
C ILE A 262 15.89 1.04 -8.90
N ARG A 263 17.16 1.25 -8.59
CA ARG A 263 18.00 2.23 -9.26
C ARG A 263 18.16 1.89 -10.74
N ALA A 264 17.98 2.90 -11.59
CA ALA A 264 17.89 2.70 -13.02
C ALA A 264 19.23 2.36 -13.69
N ASN A 265 20.37 2.83 -13.20
CA ASN A 265 21.67 2.66 -13.89
C ASN A 265 22.32 1.28 -13.64
N ASP A 266 22.06 0.64 -12.51
CA ASP A 266 22.75 -0.57 -12.07
C ASP A 266 21.80 -1.68 -11.56
N GLY A 267 20.52 -1.37 -11.34
CA GLY A 267 19.55 -2.31 -10.79
C GLY A 267 19.69 -2.54 -9.28
N GLU A 268 20.44 -1.70 -8.56
CA GLU A 268 20.50 -1.78 -7.11
C GLU A 268 19.12 -1.51 -6.49
N ILE A 269 18.74 -2.33 -5.52
CA ILE A 269 17.49 -2.13 -4.78
C ILE A 269 17.72 -1.03 -3.75
N ILE A 270 17.10 0.12 -3.97
CA ILE A 270 17.13 1.24 -3.05
C ILE A 270 16.30 0.90 -1.82
N GLN A 271 15.09 0.39 -2.06
CA GLN A 271 14.16 0.00 -1.01
C GLN A 271 13.20 -1.06 -1.53
N ILE A 272 12.82 -1.99 -0.66
CA ILE A 272 11.74 -2.95 -0.89
C ILE A 272 10.88 -3.03 0.38
N THR A 273 9.57 -2.98 0.22
CA THR A 273 8.60 -2.84 1.32
C THR A 273 7.49 -3.89 1.25
N SER A 274 6.91 -4.16 2.40
CA SER A 274 5.65 -4.90 2.57
C SER A 274 4.75 -4.10 3.51
N SER A 275 3.44 -4.09 3.25
CA SER A 275 2.45 -3.42 4.11
C SER A 275 2.27 -4.08 5.49
N THR A 276 2.60 -5.36 5.62
CA THR A 276 2.31 -6.20 6.80
C THR A 276 3.55 -6.90 7.33
N ILE A 277 4.47 -7.30 6.46
CA ILE A 277 5.72 -7.94 6.85
C ILE A 277 6.72 -6.84 7.22
N LYS A 278 6.65 -6.40 8.48
CA LYS A 278 7.74 -5.63 9.06
C LYS A 278 8.96 -6.54 9.15
N GLU A 279 10.11 -6.04 8.70
CA GLU A 279 11.37 -6.62 9.13
C GLU A 279 11.37 -6.59 10.65
N LYS A 280 11.55 -7.76 11.25
CA LYS A 280 11.66 -7.88 12.69
C LYS A 280 12.92 -7.14 13.11
N ASP A 281 12.75 -6.00 13.76
CA ASP A 281 13.87 -5.24 14.30
C ASP A 281 14.27 -5.79 15.69
N TRP A 282 15.30 -5.19 16.28
CA TRP A 282 15.74 -5.57 17.61
C TRP A 282 14.67 -5.27 18.69
N ILE A 283 13.76 -4.32 18.47
CA ILE A 283 12.68 -3.98 19.40
C ILE A 283 11.66 -5.13 19.44
N ASP A 284 11.34 -5.69 18.29
CA ASP A 284 10.46 -6.86 18.20
C ASP A 284 11.09 -8.09 18.88
N GLU A 285 12.38 -8.37 18.64
CA GLU A 285 13.07 -9.45 19.35
C GLU A 285 13.12 -9.22 20.87
N TYR A 286 13.38 -7.98 21.29
CA TYR A 286 13.38 -7.58 22.70
C TYR A 286 12.03 -7.81 23.36
N ALA A 287 10.94 -7.44 22.68
CA ALA A 287 9.59 -7.63 23.17
C ALA A 287 9.21 -9.10 23.29
N GLU A 288 9.58 -9.93 22.29
CA GLU A 288 9.34 -11.37 22.32
C GLU A 288 10.15 -12.08 23.41
N ASP A 289 11.44 -11.77 23.54
CA ASP A 289 12.27 -12.35 24.59
C ASP A 289 11.75 -12.00 25.98
N ARG A 290 11.31 -10.76 26.18
CA ARG A 290 10.72 -10.34 27.45
C ARG A 290 9.53 -11.22 27.84
N ILE A 291 8.73 -11.63 26.85
CA ILE A 291 7.60 -12.54 27.04
C ILE A 291 8.09 -13.97 27.24
N SER A 292 8.98 -14.48 26.38
CA SER A 292 9.43 -15.88 26.39
C SER A 292 10.20 -16.25 27.66
N PHE A 293 10.99 -15.32 28.19
CA PHE A 293 11.67 -15.48 29.47
C PHE A 293 10.75 -15.31 30.68
N ASN A 294 9.48 -14.91 30.50
CA ASN A 294 8.62 -14.46 31.59
C ASN A 294 9.30 -13.38 32.45
N ALA A 295 10.00 -12.44 31.79
CA ALA A 295 10.90 -11.48 32.43
C ALA A 295 10.19 -10.56 33.46
N ARG A 296 8.85 -10.48 33.44
CA ARG A 296 8.08 -9.77 34.45
C ARG A 296 7.78 -10.61 35.67
N THR A 297 7.44 -11.88 35.51
CA THR A 297 6.83 -12.68 36.58
C THR A 297 7.76 -13.74 37.17
N SER A 298 8.99 -13.86 36.65
CA SER A 298 9.99 -14.80 37.14
C SER A 298 11.30 -14.08 37.43
N ALA A 299 11.85 -14.24 38.64
CA ALA A 299 13.17 -13.71 38.99
C ALA A 299 14.27 -14.31 38.11
N VAL A 300 14.21 -15.63 37.87
CA VAL A 300 15.14 -16.35 36.97
C VAL A 300 14.95 -15.90 35.53
N GLY A 301 13.69 -15.74 35.11
CA GLY A 301 13.33 -15.21 33.80
C GLY A 301 13.90 -13.81 33.55
N PHE A 302 13.72 -12.91 34.51
CA PHE A 302 14.23 -11.55 34.45
C PHE A 302 15.76 -11.52 34.40
N TYR A 303 16.43 -12.31 35.23
CA TYR A 303 17.89 -12.44 35.19
C TYR A 303 18.39 -12.86 33.80
N ASN A 304 17.82 -13.92 33.23
CA ASN A 304 18.22 -14.43 31.92
C ASN A 304 17.97 -13.41 30.80
N PHE A 305 16.81 -12.74 30.85
CA PHE A 305 16.47 -11.68 29.91
C PHE A 305 17.51 -10.55 29.94
N LEU A 306 17.81 -9.99 31.11
CA LEU A 306 18.76 -8.90 31.25
C LEU A 306 20.17 -9.29 30.81
N HIS A 307 20.63 -10.51 31.16
CA HIS A 307 21.96 -10.98 30.78
C HIS A 307 22.09 -11.30 29.28
N LYS A 308 21.01 -11.71 28.60
CA LYS A 308 20.98 -11.79 27.14
C LYS A 308 21.11 -10.40 26.52
N TRP A 309 20.30 -9.45 26.99
CA TRP A 309 20.13 -8.17 26.33
C TRP A 309 21.20 -7.13 26.66
N LYS A 310 21.84 -7.16 27.83
CA LYS A 310 22.88 -6.19 28.18
C LYS A 310 23.96 -6.02 27.10
N PRO A 311 24.65 -7.07 26.62
CA PRO A 311 25.67 -6.88 25.57
C PRO A 311 25.09 -6.39 24.24
N ILE A 312 23.84 -6.73 23.92
CA ILE A 312 23.15 -6.27 22.70
C ILE A 312 22.85 -4.78 22.83
N LEU A 313 22.25 -4.35 23.94
CA LEU A 313 21.95 -2.96 24.24
C LEU A 313 23.22 -2.10 24.29
N SER A 314 24.32 -2.60 24.89
CA SER A 314 25.61 -1.90 24.84
C SER A 314 26.04 -1.61 23.40
N LYS A 315 25.93 -2.61 22.52
CA LYS A 315 26.28 -2.44 21.10
C LYS A 315 25.35 -1.46 20.39
N LEU A 316 24.03 -1.53 20.63
CA LEU A 316 23.05 -0.62 20.05
C LEU A 316 23.26 0.84 20.50
N ILE A 317 23.71 1.05 21.73
CA ILE A 317 24.12 2.36 22.24
C ILE A 317 25.40 2.83 21.54
N GLU A 318 26.40 1.94 21.40
CA GLU A 318 27.66 2.26 20.71
C GLU A 318 27.46 2.60 19.22
N THR A 319 26.51 1.94 18.54
CA THR A 319 26.18 2.22 17.13
C THR A 319 25.28 3.43 16.94
N GLY A 320 24.75 4.02 18.01
CA GLY A 320 23.81 5.14 17.96
C GLY A 320 22.38 4.76 17.61
N GLU A 321 22.06 3.46 17.50
CA GLU A 321 20.69 2.98 17.30
C GLU A 321 19.79 3.24 18.52
N ILE A 322 20.38 3.28 19.72
CA ILE A 322 19.74 3.77 20.93
C ILE A 322 20.51 4.99 21.41
N ASN A 323 19.83 6.14 21.48
CA ASN A 323 20.36 7.33 22.13
C ASN A 323 19.86 7.40 23.59
N PRO A 324 20.73 7.22 24.60
CA PRO A 324 20.35 7.27 26.02
C PRO A 324 19.83 8.64 26.46
N ASP A 325 20.23 9.71 25.78
CA ASP A 325 19.83 11.09 26.09
C ASP A 325 18.45 11.44 25.51
N GLU A 326 18.00 10.69 24.51
CA GLU A 326 16.65 10.80 23.97
C GLU A 326 15.66 10.10 24.89
N LYS A 327 14.55 10.79 25.20
CA LYS A 327 13.52 10.33 26.14
C LYS A 327 12.20 9.87 25.49
N PRO A 328 12.17 9.06 24.41
CA PRO A 328 10.96 8.31 24.14
C PRO A 328 10.71 7.30 25.29
N TYR A 329 9.43 7.04 25.58
CA TYR A 329 9.00 6.15 26.66
C TYR A 329 9.64 4.75 26.59
N VAL A 330 9.96 4.29 25.39
CA VAL A 330 10.62 3.00 25.13
C VAL A 330 12.07 3.00 25.62
N ASN A 331 12.82 4.10 25.44
CA ASN A 331 14.21 4.19 25.89
C ASN A 331 14.31 4.20 27.42
N SER A 332 13.35 4.80 28.13
CA SER A 332 13.45 4.88 29.60
C SER A 332 13.37 3.53 30.31
N ASP A 333 12.51 2.61 29.85
CA ASP A 333 12.41 1.28 30.46
C ASP A 333 13.62 0.40 30.10
N ILE A 334 14.09 0.50 28.86
CA ILE A 334 15.27 -0.24 28.36
C ILE A 334 16.53 0.20 29.12
N MET A 335 16.76 1.50 29.26
CA MET A 335 17.93 2.02 29.96
C MET A 335 17.90 1.69 31.46
N TYR A 336 16.72 1.78 32.10
CA TYR A 336 16.59 1.34 33.49
C TYR A 336 16.98 -0.14 33.66
N TRP A 337 16.55 -1.02 32.75
CA TRP A 337 16.88 -2.44 32.78
C TRP A 337 18.35 -2.72 32.49
N TYR A 338 18.93 -1.99 31.55
CA TYR A 338 20.36 -2.01 31.28
C TYR A 338 21.17 -1.68 32.54
N ASP A 339 20.84 -0.59 33.24
CA ASP A 339 21.57 -0.11 34.41
C ASP A 339 21.50 -1.08 35.59
N ILE A 340 20.36 -1.74 35.80
CA ILE A 340 20.19 -2.66 36.94
C ILE A 340 20.69 -4.07 36.70
N THR A 341 21.20 -4.40 35.50
CA THR A 341 21.56 -5.80 35.19
C THR A 341 22.62 -6.36 36.16
N ASP A 342 23.59 -5.55 36.61
CA ASP A 342 24.67 -6.02 37.48
C ASP A 342 24.24 -6.27 38.94
N VAL A 343 23.04 -5.79 39.31
CA VAL A 343 22.48 -5.94 40.66
C VAL A 343 21.31 -6.93 40.68
N VAL A 344 21.05 -7.62 39.57
CA VAL A 344 20.08 -8.73 39.48
C VAL A 344 20.85 -10.04 39.44
N GLY A 345 20.49 -10.97 40.33
CA GLY A 345 21.15 -12.26 40.48
C GLY A 345 20.20 -13.45 40.35
N LEU A 346 20.73 -14.64 40.59
CA LEU A 346 19.95 -15.87 40.72
C LEU A 346 19.82 -16.27 42.20
N PRO A 347 18.63 -16.72 42.64
CA PRO A 347 18.45 -17.33 43.95
C PRO A 347 19.38 -18.51 44.17
N GLN A 348 19.92 -18.64 45.38
CA GLN A 348 20.74 -19.77 45.81
C GLN A 348 19.88 -20.88 46.40
N THR A 349 20.45 -22.08 46.55
CA THR A 349 19.71 -23.27 47.04
C THR A 349 19.21 -23.16 48.47
N ASP A 350 19.81 -22.30 49.29
CA ASP A 350 19.46 -22.03 50.68
C ASP A 350 18.61 -20.75 50.86
N ASP A 351 18.28 -20.07 49.75
CA ASP A 351 17.31 -18.98 49.77
C ASP A 351 15.88 -19.52 49.74
N LEU A 352 14.94 -18.67 50.15
CA LEU A 352 13.53 -18.87 49.86
C LEU A 352 13.32 -19.03 48.35
N THR A 353 12.34 -19.85 48.01
CA THR A 353 11.78 -19.87 46.67
C THR A 353 11.03 -18.58 46.36
N GLN A 354 10.83 -18.28 45.08
CA GLN A 354 10.06 -17.11 44.66
C GLN A 354 8.64 -17.14 45.23
N ASP A 355 7.98 -18.31 45.20
CA ASP A 355 6.60 -18.46 45.65
C ASP A 355 6.49 -18.21 47.16
N GLU A 356 7.40 -18.76 47.97
CA GLU A 356 7.44 -18.49 49.42
C GLU A 356 7.66 -17.00 49.71
N ALA A 357 8.58 -16.35 48.97
CA ALA A 357 8.82 -14.92 49.12
C ALA A 357 7.60 -14.08 48.69
N GLN A 358 6.87 -14.51 47.65
CA GLN A 358 5.67 -13.83 47.19
C GLN A 358 4.52 -13.97 48.20
N GLU A 359 4.30 -15.15 48.78
CA GLU A 359 3.31 -15.36 49.84
C GLU A 359 3.56 -14.43 51.03
N LEU A 360 4.83 -14.25 51.42
CA LEU A 360 5.23 -13.33 52.48
C LEU A 360 4.98 -11.86 52.09
N ALA A 361 5.24 -11.49 50.83
CA ALA A 361 4.96 -10.16 50.32
C ALA A 361 3.45 -9.87 50.28
N ASP A 362 2.63 -10.81 49.81
CA ASP A 362 1.17 -10.70 49.75
C ASP A 362 0.59 -10.54 51.16
N ALA A 363 1.04 -11.36 52.11
CA ALA A 363 0.63 -11.27 53.51
C ALA A 363 1.01 -9.91 54.14
N ALA A 364 2.20 -9.38 53.81
CA ALA A 364 2.64 -8.08 54.27
C ALA A 364 1.77 -6.95 53.72
N ILE A 365 1.39 -7.00 52.44
CA ILE A 365 0.50 -6.01 51.81
C ILE A 365 -0.88 -6.04 52.46
N ILE A 366 -1.52 -7.22 52.54
CA ILE A 366 -2.85 -7.39 53.14
C ILE A 366 -2.86 -6.88 54.58
N SER A 367 -1.84 -7.23 55.37
CA SER A 367 -1.77 -6.83 56.77
C SER A 367 -1.51 -5.34 56.96
N GLN A 368 -0.54 -4.76 56.25
CA GLN A 368 -0.08 -3.39 56.49
C GLN A 368 -0.91 -2.34 55.76
N LEU A 369 -1.33 -2.62 54.53
CA LEU A 369 -2.19 -1.73 53.75
C LEU A 369 -3.69 -1.97 54.01
N ARG A 370 -4.03 -3.02 54.79
CA ARG A 370 -5.41 -3.41 55.12
C ARG A 370 -6.25 -3.74 53.88
N TRP A 371 -5.60 -4.27 52.86
CA TRP A 371 -6.25 -4.72 51.64
C TRP A 371 -6.89 -6.09 51.81
N THR A 372 -7.94 -6.37 51.06
CA THR A 372 -8.44 -7.74 50.89
C THR A 372 -7.62 -8.50 49.86
N THR A 373 -7.76 -9.82 49.85
CA THR A 373 -7.14 -10.67 48.83
C THR A 373 -7.63 -10.29 47.42
N GLU A 374 -8.91 -9.93 47.27
CA GLU A 374 -9.50 -9.48 46.01
C GLU A 374 -8.91 -8.15 45.53
N GLU A 375 -8.65 -7.21 46.45
CA GLU A 375 -8.00 -5.93 46.14
C GLU A 375 -6.55 -6.16 45.68
N LEU A 376 -5.82 -7.08 46.30
CA LEU A 376 -4.46 -7.46 45.89
C LEU A 376 -4.45 -8.18 44.53
N HIS A 377 -5.43 -9.05 44.26
CA HIS A 377 -5.55 -9.77 42.98
C HIS A 377 -5.81 -8.85 41.78
N CYS A 378 -6.08 -7.57 41.99
CA CYS A 378 -6.11 -6.57 40.92
C CYS A 378 -4.73 -6.30 40.31
N PHE A 379 -3.66 -6.69 41.00
CA PHE A 379 -2.27 -6.43 40.61
C PHE A 379 -1.61 -7.67 40.01
N THR A 380 -0.62 -7.44 39.14
CA THR A 380 0.32 -8.48 38.73
C THR A 380 1.70 -8.09 39.26
N PRO A 381 2.34 -8.90 40.13
CA PRO A 381 3.65 -8.59 40.64
C PRO A 381 4.70 -8.74 39.54
N TRP A 382 5.56 -7.73 39.42
CA TRP A 382 6.83 -7.89 38.74
C TRP A 382 7.87 -8.36 39.74
N VAL A 383 8.70 -9.33 39.37
CA VAL A 383 9.62 -10.00 40.29
C VAL A 383 11.05 -9.90 39.79
N SER A 384 11.96 -9.53 40.69
CA SER A 384 13.40 -9.65 40.47
C SER A 384 14.09 -10.15 41.73
N TYR A 385 15.19 -10.89 41.58
CA TYR A 385 16.07 -11.25 42.69
C TYR A 385 17.28 -10.31 42.67
N ARG A 386 17.46 -9.56 43.75
CA ARG A 386 18.38 -8.44 43.83
C ARG A 386 19.54 -8.73 44.76
N ILE A 387 20.73 -8.35 44.33
CA ILE A 387 22.01 -8.57 45.01
C ILE A 387 22.78 -7.26 45.24
N ASP A 388 22.05 -6.14 45.38
CA ASP A 388 22.63 -4.83 45.71
C ASP A 388 23.57 -4.89 46.94
N ASP A 389 23.18 -5.66 47.96
CA ASP A 389 24.06 -6.15 49.02
C ASP A 389 24.14 -7.67 48.92
N VAL A 390 25.30 -8.20 48.52
CA VAL A 390 25.55 -9.63 48.37
C VAL A 390 25.33 -10.43 49.66
N ASN A 391 25.40 -9.79 50.83
CA ASN A 391 25.16 -10.44 52.12
C ASN A 391 23.67 -10.44 52.52
N GLN A 392 22.84 -9.65 51.82
CA GLN A 392 21.42 -9.49 52.10
C GLN A 392 20.62 -9.49 50.79
N PRO A 393 20.65 -10.59 50.01
CA PRO A 393 19.85 -10.66 48.81
C PRO A 393 18.35 -10.58 49.14
N VAL A 394 17.60 -9.94 48.24
CA VAL A 394 16.15 -9.76 48.40
C VAL A 394 15.39 -10.17 47.15
N TYR A 395 14.21 -10.75 47.34
CA TYR A 395 13.20 -10.73 46.31
C TYR A 395 12.54 -9.36 46.30
N TRP A 396 12.57 -8.69 45.15
CA TRP A 396 11.96 -7.40 44.93
C TRP A 396 10.71 -7.57 44.06
N PHE A 397 9.56 -7.37 44.70
CA PHE A 397 8.25 -7.38 44.08
C PHE A 397 7.76 -5.95 43.80
N VAL A 398 7.25 -5.71 42.59
CA VAL A 398 6.60 -4.47 42.20
C VAL A 398 5.20 -4.80 41.70
N TYR A 399 4.20 -4.60 42.55
CA TYR A 399 2.80 -4.79 42.22
C TYR A 399 2.31 -3.56 41.47
N ARG A 400 1.86 -3.75 40.22
CA ARG A 400 1.15 -2.73 39.44
C ARG A 400 -0.10 -3.32 38.81
N TRP A 401 -1.11 -2.47 38.61
CA TRP A 401 -2.27 -2.79 37.77
C TRP A 401 -2.24 -1.92 36.51
N TYR A 402 -2.57 -2.53 35.38
CA TYR A 402 -2.67 -1.86 34.08
C TYR A 402 -3.97 -2.29 33.41
N GLY A 403 -4.85 -1.34 33.10
CA GLY A 403 -6.08 -1.61 32.32
C GLY A 403 -7.10 -2.52 33.00
N ASN A 404 -7.02 -2.73 34.31
CA ASN A 404 -8.03 -3.45 35.08
C ASN A 404 -9.11 -2.45 35.55
N ASN A 405 -10.30 -2.52 34.97
CA ASN A 405 -11.41 -1.60 35.27
C ASN A 405 -11.78 -1.60 36.76
N ASN A 406 -11.74 -2.76 37.41
CA ASN A 406 -12.03 -2.87 38.85
C ASN A 406 -10.94 -2.18 39.69
N ALA A 407 -9.68 -2.30 39.27
CA ALA A 407 -8.56 -1.64 39.95
C ALA A 407 -8.64 -0.10 39.80
N SER A 408 -9.07 0.39 38.63
CA SER A 408 -9.25 1.83 38.41
C SER A 408 -10.30 2.42 39.36
N GLU A 409 -11.46 1.78 39.47
CA GLU A 409 -12.52 2.21 40.38
C GLU A 409 -12.07 2.17 41.85
N LEU A 410 -11.38 1.09 42.26
CA LEU A 410 -10.83 0.98 43.62
C LEU A 410 -9.78 2.08 43.90
N PHE A 411 -8.93 2.41 42.94
CA PHE A 411 -7.95 3.49 43.07
C PHE A 411 -8.61 4.88 43.15
N GLU A 412 -9.58 5.16 42.28
CA GLU A 412 -10.34 6.43 42.29
C GLU A 412 -11.09 6.63 43.61
N ASN A 413 -11.56 5.55 44.23
CA ASN A 413 -12.19 5.56 45.56
C ASN A 413 -11.18 5.53 46.72
N GLY A 414 -9.88 5.61 46.45
CA GLY A 414 -8.81 5.64 47.45
C GLY A 414 -8.64 4.34 48.24
N LYS A 415 -9.12 3.20 47.71
CA LYS A 415 -9.02 1.87 48.36
C LYS A 415 -7.67 1.21 48.13
N ILE A 416 -7.14 1.33 46.92
CA ILE A 416 -5.84 0.79 46.54
C ILE A 416 -4.93 1.90 45.98
N THR A 417 -3.65 1.59 45.82
CA THR A 417 -2.66 2.49 45.23
C THR A 417 -2.38 2.13 43.78
N LYS A 418 -1.60 2.95 43.07
CA LYS A 418 -1.19 2.62 41.69
C LYS A 418 -0.06 1.58 41.65
N LYS A 419 0.77 1.56 42.68
CA LYS A 419 1.98 0.75 42.76
C LYS A 419 2.29 0.42 44.22
N VAL A 420 2.67 -0.81 44.47
CA VAL A 420 3.26 -1.25 45.75
C VAL A 420 4.58 -1.94 45.49
N VAL A 421 5.58 -1.62 46.27
CA VAL A 421 6.91 -2.22 46.23
C VAL A 421 7.15 -2.96 47.53
N VAL A 422 7.52 -4.24 47.42
CA VAL A 422 7.88 -5.06 48.58
C VAL A 422 9.25 -5.69 48.35
N GLN A 423 10.10 -5.66 49.37
CA GLN A 423 11.35 -6.41 49.38
C GLN A 423 11.33 -7.41 50.52
N ILE A 424 11.57 -8.68 50.19
CA ILE A 424 11.64 -9.80 51.13
C ILE A 424 13.07 -10.31 51.18
N SER A 425 13.65 -10.39 52.37
CA SER A 425 14.96 -11.00 52.57
C SER A 425 14.92 -12.46 52.11
N ALA A 426 15.71 -12.80 51.10
CA ALA A 426 15.72 -14.15 50.53
C ALA A 426 16.20 -15.19 51.55
N LYS A 427 17.06 -14.80 52.50
CA LYS A 427 17.59 -15.68 53.56
C LYS A 427 16.66 -15.86 54.75
N THR A 428 15.88 -14.84 55.10
CA THR A 428 15.17 -14.80 56.40
C THR A 428 13.65 -14.70 56.29
N GLY A 429 13.12 -14.39 55.10
CA GLY A 429 11.70 -14.13 54.89
C GLY A 429 11.18 -12.83 55.53
N LYS A 430 12.06 -12.02 56.13
CA LYS A 430 11.66 -10.73 56.72
C LYS A 430 11.33 -9.73 55.62
N VAL A 431 10.28 -8.94 55.83
CA VAL A 431 9.98 -7.76 55.03
C VAL A 431 11.06 -6.71 55.30
N VAL A 432 11.89 -6.45 54.30
CA VAL A 432 12.94 -5.43 54.34
C VAL A 432 12.35 -4.06 54.02
N LYS A 433 11.41 -4.02 53.06
CA LYS A 433 10.81 -2.79 52.58
C LYS A 433 9.37 -3.03 52.13
N LEU A 434 8.47 -2.09 52.44
CA LEU A 434 7.13 -2.00 51.88
C LEU A 434 6.79 -0.53 51.63
N GLU A 435 6.59 -0.14 50.37
CA GLU A 435 6.24 1.21 49.96
C GLU A 435 5.05 1.21 49.02
N ALA A 436 4.06 2.06 49.29
CA ALA A 436 2.88 2.22 48.46
C ALA A 436 2.85 3.64 47.86
N ASP A 437 2.68 3.73 46.55
CA ASP A 437 2.72 4.99 45.81
C ASP A 437 1.31 5.63 45.75
N ASN A 438 1.07 6.57 46.67
CA ASN A 438 -0.20 7.27 46.87
C ASN A 438 -0.29 8.59 46.08
N VAL A 439 0.13 8.63 44.82
CA VAL A 439 -0.03 9.87 44.03
C VAL A 439 -1.48 9.95 43.53
N VAL A 440 -2.36 10.49 44.37
CA VAL A 440 -3.55 11.22 43.92
C VAL A 440 -3.13 12.69 43.85
N THR A 441 -2.67 13.15 42.69
CA THR A 441 -2.52 14.59 42.48
C THR A 441 -3.92 15.20 42.44
N GLU A 442 -4.32 15.86 43.53
CA GLU A 442 -5.35 16.88 43.46
C GLU A 442 -4.89 17.93 42.45
N ASN A 443 -5.61 18.01 41.32
CA ASN A 443 -5.31 18.72 40.07
C ASN A 443 -4.45 17.92 39.08
N GLY A 444 -5.05 17.64 37.91
CA GLY A 444 -4.47 16.90 36.78
C GLY A 444 -3.29 17.58 36.08
N GLY A 445 -2.26 17.94 36.84
CA GLY A 445 -0.93 18.29 36.33
C GLY A 445 0.02 17.11 36.57
N ARG A 446 0.58 16.55 35.50
CA ARG A 446 1.67 15.56 35.58
C ARG A 446 2.83 16.15 36.39
N SER A 447 2.98 15.70 37.63
CA SER A 447 4.18 15.89 38.43
C SER A 447 5.17 14.77 38.07
N ASN A 448 6.26 15.12 37.40
CA ASN A 448 7.45 14.29 37.35
C ASN A 448 8.19 14.47 38.69
N SER A 449 8.03 13.52 39.62
CA SER A 449 8.90 13.46 40.79
C SER A 449 10.26 12.85 40.39
N VAL A 450 11.27 13.70 40.53
CA VAL A 450 12.71 13.42 40.48
C VAL A 450 13.18 13.00 41.89
N GLY A 451 14.09 12.02 41.96
CA GLY A 451 14.93 11.67 43.12
C GLY A 451 14.37 10.50 43.96
N MET A 452 15.13 9.45 44.30
CA MET A 452 16.58 9.20 44.31
C MET A 452 16.95 7.91 43.58
#